data_AF-A0A9N9FH21-F1
#
_entry.id   AF-A0A9N9FH21-F1
#
_cell.length_a   1.000
_cell.length_b   1.000
_cell.length_c   1.000
_cell.angle_alpha   90.00
_cell.angle_beta   90.00
_cell.angle_gamma   90.00
#
_symmetry.space_group_name_H-M   'P 1'
#
loop_
_entity.id
_entity.type
_entity.pdbx_description
1 polymer ?
#
loop_
_entity_poly.entity_id
_entity_poly.type
_entity_poly.pdbx_seq_one_letter_code
_entity_poly.pdbx_strand_id
1 'polypeptide(L)'
;MILKILNICIISLTCLTYFTSAWPGGAGVCDVNKMKDSPHGAAYSPQNAGEFSINMTKLTSPKIKISVNGPKSVKGFLIYVQNDGGEHFGKFENTNPLFSFNVKGCDKQDQTNTLTHNSAVEKQLPLDFEWSPETDNANGTVQVVVVVSFAEWYKLDGQSISS
;
A
#
# COMPACT_ATOMS: atom_id res chain seq x y z
N MET A 1 -10.01 -46.71 -19.30
CA MET A 1 -8.91 -45.76 -19.54
C MET A 1 -9.40 -44.30 -19.51
N ILE A 2 -10.47 -43.97 -20.24
CA ILE A 2 -11.06 -42.61 -20.34
C ILE A 2 -11.45 -42.00 -18.97
N LEU A 3 -12.05 -42.78 -18.06
CA LEU A 3 -12.46 -42.30 -16.73
C LEU A 3 -11.29 -41.83 -15.84
N LYS A 4 -10.11 -42.45 -15.98
CA LYS A 4 -8.92 -42.07 -15.21
C LYS A 4 -8.30 -40.76 -15.71
N ILE A 5 -8.36 -40.53 -17.02
CA ILE A 5 -7.87 -39.28 -17.65
C ILE A 5 -8.77 -38.11 -17.27
N LEU A 6 -10.10 -38.33 -17.27
CA LEU A 6 -11.07 -37.31 -16.87
C LEU A 6 -10.87 -36.85 -15.42
N ASN A 7 -10.62 -37.79 -14.49
CA ASN A 7 -10.36 -37.46 -13.08
C ASN A 7 -9.06 -36.65 -12.89
N ILE A 8 -8.00 -36.96 -13.63
CA ILE A 8 -6.74 -36.19 -13.58
C ILE A 8 -6.93 -34.77 -14.12
N CYS A 9 -7.70 -34.61 -15.21
CA CYS A 9 -8.03 -33.29 -15.76
C CYS A 9 -8.89 -32.46 -14.80
N ILE A 10 -9.87 -33.07 -14.12
CA ILE A 10 -10.71 -32.39 -13.12
C ILE A 10 -9.86 -31.93 -11.93
N ILE A 11 -8.98 -32.79 -11.40
CA ILE A 11 -8.07 -32.43 -10.28
C ILE A 11 -7.14 -31.29 -10.69
N SER A 12 -6.53 -31.37 -11.89
CA SER A 12 -5.65 -30.33 -12.41
C SER A 12 -6.38 -29.01 -12.62
N LEU A 13 -7.61 -29.04 -13.12
CA LEU A 13 -8.44 -27.86 -13.32
C LEU A 13 -8.88 -27.25 -11.99
N THR A 14 -9.24 -28.06 -10.99
CA THR A 14 -9.54 -27.56 -9.64
C THR A 14 -8.32 -26.91 -9.00
N CYS A 15 -7.12 -27.51 -9.14
CA CYS A 15 -5.88 -26.89 -8.66
C CYS A 15 -5.62 -25.56 -9.37
N LEU A 16 -5.79 -25.49 -10.70
CA LEU A 16 -5.66 -24.24 -11.47
C LEU A 16 -6.66 -23.16 -11.05
N THR A 17 -7.88 -23.52 -10.66
CA THR A 17 -8.88 -22.58 -10.14
C THR A 17 -8.58 -22.09 -8.71
N TYR A 18 -7.76 -22.80 -7.93
CA TYR A 18 -7.23 -22.25 -6.68
C TYR A 18 -6.03 -21.32 -6.91
N PHE A 19 -5.36 -21.43 -8.07
CA PHE A 19 -4.43 -20.43 -8.58
C PHE A 19 -5.15 -19.32 -9.36
N THR A 20 -6.39 -18.98 -8.99
CA THR A 20 -7.00 -17.72 -9.44
C THR A 20 -6.06 -16.58 -9.06
N SER A 21 -5.36 -16.10 -10.09
CA SER A 21 -4.82 -14.77 -10.25
C SER A 21 -5.18 -13.86 -9.07
N ALA A 22 -4.27 -13.75 -8.09
CA ALA A 22 -4.16 -12.54 -7.30
C ALA A 22 -3.68 -11.46 -8.27
N TRP A 23 -4.61 -10.94 -9.08
CA TRP A 23 -4.33 -9.86 -10.01
C TRP A 23 -3.79 -8.69 -9.18
N PRO A 24 -2.58 -8.17 -9.47
CA PRO A 24 -1.98 -7.12 -8.67
C PRO A 24 -2.80 -5.85 -8.89
N GLY A 25 -3.68 -5.53 -7.96
CA GLY A 25 -4.70 -4.49 -8.12
C GLY A 25 -5.00 -3.78 -6.81
N GLY A 26 -3.95 -3.28 -6.16
CA GLY A 26 -4.05 -2.68 -4.83
C GLY A 26 -3.44 -3.55 -3.74
N ALA A 27 -3.15 -2.94 -2.59
CA ALA A 27 -2.90 -3.68 -1.37
C ALA A 27 -4.15 -4.52 -1.02
N GLY A 28 -3.95 -5.69 -0.44
CA GLY A 28 -5.04 -6.53 0.07
C GLY A 28 -5.49 -6.14 1.49
N VAL A 29 -4.89 -5.10 2.07
CA VAL A 29 -5.13 -4.63 3.44
C VAL A 29 -5.24 -3.11 3.46
N CYS A 30 -6.05 -2.61 4.38
CA CYS A 30 -6.27 -1.17 4.58
C CYS A 30 -5.31 -0.54 5.58
N ASP A 31 -4.90 -1.32 6.56
CA ASP A 31 -4.09 -0.87 7.67
C ASP A 31 -2.71 -1.51 7.54
N VAL A 32 -1.64 -0.71 7.63
CA VAL A 32 -0.26 -1.21 7.57
C VAL A 32 0.01 -2.27 8.64
N ASN A 33 -0.69 -2.23 9.77
CA ASN A 33 -0.56 -3.20 10.86
C ASN A 33 -1.17 -4.57 10.52
N LYS A 34 -2.14 -4.62 9.59
CA LYS A 34 -2.77 -5.86 9.10
C LYS A 34 -1.97 -6.52 7.97
N MET A 35 -0.93 -5.86 7.45
CA MET A 35 -0.07 -6.43 6.42
C MET A 35 0.60 -7.74 6.86
N LYS A 36 0.90 -7.87 8.16
CA LYS A 36 1.44 -9.10 8.76
C LYS A 36 0.50 -10.31 8.66
N ASP A 37 -0.80 -10.05 8.56
CA ASP A 37 -1.86 -11.06 8.48
C ASP A 37 -2.20 -11.40 7.02
N SER A 38 -1.54 -10.74 6.07
CA SER A 38 -1.66 -11.03 4.63
C SER A 38 -0.76 -12.20 4.21
N PRO A 39 -0.86 -12.69 2.96
CA PRO A 39 0.05 -13.71 2.42
C PRO A 39 1.54 -13.33 2.46
N HIS A 40 1.87 -12.05 2.69
CA HIS A 40 3.24 -11.59 2.89
C HIS A 40 3.85 -12.00 4.23
N GLY A 41 3.05 -12.46 5.20
CA GLY A 41 3.51 -12.84 6.54
C GLY A 41 4.07 -11.66 7.34
N ALA A 42 4.81 -11.93 8.41
CA ALA A 42 5.37 -10.89 9.30
C ALA A 42 6.34 -9.93 8.57
N ALA A 43 6.43 -8.69 9.07
CA ALA A 43 7.33 -7.67 8.52
C ALA A 43 8.79 -8.11 8.62
N TYR A 44 9.59 -7.81 7.59
CA TYR A 44 11.03 -7.97 7.70
C TYR A 44 11.60 -6.76 8.46
N SER A 45 11.71 -6.95 9.78
CA SER A 45 12.35 -6.10 10.80
C SER A 45 11.46 -5.09 11.56
N PRO A 46 11.27 -5.32 12.87
CA PRO A 46 10.64 -4.38 13.81
C PRO A 46 11.63 -3.39 14.46
N GLN A 47 12.86 -3.25 13.96
CA GLN A 47 13.89 -2.44 14.65
C GLN A 47 14.70 -1.48 13.78
N ASN A 48 14.57 -1.52 12.46
CA ASN A 48 15.08 -0.49 11.58
C ASN A 48 14.33 -0.56 10.24
N ALA A 49 13.34 0.31 10.05
CA ALA A 49 12.98 0.75 8.70
C ALA A 49 14.15 1.46 8.01
N GLY A 50 15.27 1.72 8.72
CA GLY A 50 16.31 2.74 8.54
C GLY A 50 16.99 2.89 7.17
N GLU A 51 16.64 2.08 6.18
CA GLU A 51 16.98 2.36 4.79
C GLU A 51 15.84 3.09 4.06
N PHE A 52 14.58 2.81 4.38
CA PHE A 52 13.41 3.51 3.88
C PHE A 52 12.94 4.60 4.86
N SER A 53 12.51 5.74 4.31
CA SER A 53 12.05 6.87 5.14
C SER A 53 10.92 7.64 4.49
N ILE A 54 10.17 8.35 5.33
CA ILE A 54 9.15 9.31 4.91
C ILE A 54 9.74 10.71 5.11
N ASN A 55 9.85 11.48 4.04
CA ASN A 55 10.20 12.89 4.09
C ASN A 55 8.98 13.72 3.71
N MET A 56 8.77 14.86 4.38
CA MET A 56 7.65 15.75 4.09
C MET A 56 8.14 17.14 3.73
N THR A 57 7.47 17.78 2.78
CA THR A 57 7.76 19.15 2.38
C THR A 57 6.44 19.89 2.21
N LYS A 58 6.24 20.98 2.96
CA LYS A 58 5.10 21.86 2.73
C LYS A 58 5.21 22.47 1.32
N LEU A 59 4.17 22.34 0.52
CA LEU A 59 4.07 22.97 -0.80
C LEU A 59 3.37 24.33 -0.61
N THR A 60 2.18 24.49 -1.18
CA THR A 60 1.29 25.63 -0.97
C THR A 60 0.20 25.21 0.01
N SER A 61 -0.01 25.94 1.10
CA SER A 61 -1.06 25.61 2.08
C SER A 61 -2.42 25.36 1.39
N PRO A 62 -3.12 24.24 1.69
CA PRO A 62 -2.84 23.26 2.74
C PRO A 62 -2.09 22.00 2.24
N LYS A 63 -1.48 22.03 1.05
CA LYS A 63 -0.82 20.89 0.41
C LYS A 63 0.55 20.56 1.00
N ILE A 64 0.80 19.26 1.18
CA ILE A 64 2.05 18.69 1.64
C ILE A 64 2.51 17.61 0.66
N LYS A 65 3.78 17.65 0.28
CA LYS A 65 4.43 16.56 -0.44
C LYS A 65 4.96 15.54 0.56
N ILE A 66 4.61 14.28 0.36
CA ILE A 66 5.10 13.13 1.12
C ILE A 66 5.95 12.29 0.19
N SER A 67 7.24 12.15 0.52
CA SER A 67 8.23 11.43 -0.27
C SER A 67 8.64 10.15 0.47
N VAL A 68 8.42 8.99 -0.15
CA VAL A 68 8.93 7.70 0.33
C VAL A 68 10.28 7.43 -0.32
N ASN A 69 11.33 7.35 0.49
CA ASN A 69 12.72 7.18 0.06
C ASN A 69 13.22 5.79 0.46
N GLY A 70 14.28 5.33 -0.20
CA GLY A 70 15.00 4.12 0.16
C GLY A 70 15.97 3.63 -0.92
N PRO A 71 16.83 2.65 -0.62
CA PRO A 71 17.91 2.22 -1.51
C PRO A 71 17.47 1.19 -2.55
N LYS A 72 16.29 0.60 -2.38
CA LYS A 72 15.74 -0.43 -3.27
C LYS A 72 14.46 0.08 -3.91
N SER A 73 14.27 -0.32 -5.15
CA SER A 73 13.02 -0.15 -5.87
C SER A 73 11.92 -1.02 -5.24
N VAL A 74 10.67 -0.58 -5.35
CA VAL A 74 9.53 -1.23 -4.70
C VAL A 74 8.50 -1.67 -5.73
N LYS A 75 7.84 -2.80 -5.49
CA LYS A 75 6.76 -3.32 -6.35
C LYS A 75 5.39 -2.91 -5.86
N GLY A 76 5.24 -2.76 -4.55
CA GLY A 76 3.99 -2.33 -3.92
C GLY A 76 4.22 -1.33 -2.80
N PHE A 77 3.16 -0.62 -2.45
CA PHE A 77 3.10 0.22 -1.26
C PHE A 77 1.65 0.40 -0.83
N LEU A 78 1.48 0.85 0.42
CA LEU A 78 0.25 1.35 1.00
C LEU A 78 0.61 2.61 1.79
N ILE A 79 -0.08 3.72 1.53
CA ILE A 79 0.11 4.98 2.24
C ILE A 79 -1.24 5.61 2.59
N TYR A 80 -1.33 6.11 3.82
CA TYR A 80 -2.45 6.92 4.29
C TYR A 80 -2.00 7.85 5.42
N VAL A 81 -2.86 8.79 5.77
CA VAL A 81 -2.70 9.62 6.98
C VAL A 81 -3.82 9.26 7.94
N GLN A 82 -3.47 8.91 9.18
CA GLN A 82 -4.43 8.59 10.23
C GLN A 82 -4.51 9.69 11.30
N ASN A 83 -5.71 10.00 11.78
CA ASN A 83 -5.92 10.89 12.92
C ASN A 83 -5.71 10.15 14.25
N ASP A 84 -5.84 10.84 15.38
CA ASP A 84 -5.70 10.25 16.72
C ASP A 84 -6.76 9.17 17.03
N GLY A 85 -7.90 9.21 16.33
CA GLY A 85 -8.95 8.20 16.38
C GLY A 85 -8.65 6.95 15.54
N GLY A 86 -7.54 6.93 14.78
CA GLY A 86 -7.17 5.84 13.88
C GLY A 86 -7.91 5.87 12.53
N GLU A 87 -8.67 6.92 12.24
CA GLU A 87 -9.39 7.05 10.97
C GLU A 87 -8.47 7.66 9.90
N HIS A 88 -8.57 7.16 8.67
CA HIS A 88 -7.85 7.71 7.54
C HIS A 88 -8.51 9.00 7.08
N PHE A 89 -7.73 10.06 6.88
CA PHE A 89 -8.28 11.37 6.51
C PHE A 89 -7.41 12.12 5.49
N GLY A 90 -8.01 13.16 4.91
CA GLY A 90 -7.37 13.97 3.87
C GLY A 90 -7.46 13.32 2.50
N LYS A 91 -6.79 13.92 1.53
CA LYS A 91 -6.89 13.55 0.12
C LYS A 91 -5.51 13.54 -0.51
N PHE A 92 -5.15 12.40 -1.09
CA PHE A 92 -4.04 12.30 -2.01
C PHE A 92 -4.47 12.76 -3.40
N GLU A 93 -3.59 13.48 -4.08
CA GLU A 93 -3.68 13.71 -5.52
C GLU A 93 -2.88 12.61 -6.23
N ASN A 94 -3.50 11.93 -7.19
CA ASN A 94 -2.84 10.88 -7.96
C ASN A 94 -3.00 11.16 -9.45
N THR A 95 -1.90 11.56 -10.07
CA THR A 95 -1.78 11.70 -11.52
C THR A 95 -1.00 10.52 -12.13
N ASN A 96 -0.45 9.63 -11.31
CA ASN A 96 0.42 8.55 -11.76
C ASN A 96 -0.40 7.26 -12.00
N PRO A 97 -0.40 6.73 -13.24
CA PRO A 97 -1.17 5.54 -13.60
C PRO A 97 -0.61 4.25 -12.97
N LEU A 98 0.48 4.29 -12.21
CA LEU A 98 0.99 3.15 -11.44
C LEU A 98 0.35 3.01 -10.06
N PHE A 99 -0.47 3.99 -9.66
CA PHE A 99 -1.10 4.06 -8.35
C PHE A 99 -2.62 4.09 -8.50
N SER A 100 -3.33 3.66 -7.47
CA SER A 100 -4.79 3.66 -7.43
C SER A 100 -5.31 3.98 -6.03
N PHE A 101 -6.41 4.71 -5.99
CA PHE A 101 -7.26 4.89 -4.81
C PHE A 101 -8.21 3.70 -4.71
N ASN A 102 -7.68 2.51 -4.45
CA ASN A 102 -8.53 1.39 -4.10
C ASN A 102 -7.71 0.28 -3.50
N VAL A 103 -7.85 0.13 -2.19
CA VAL A 103 -7.62 -1.13 -1.52
C VAL A 103 -9.03 -1.72 -1.38
N LYS A 104 -9.27 -2.88 -2.00
CA LYS A 104 -10.56 -3.58 -1.86
C LYS A 104 -10.89 -3.74 -0.37
N GLY A 105 -12.01 -3.17 0.08
CA GLY A 105 -12.50 -3.35 1.45
C GLY A 105 -12.00 -2.34 2.48
N CYS A 106 -11.43 -1.20 2.07
CA CYS A 106 -11.35 -0.05 2.97
C CYS A 106 -12.68 0.67 2.99
N ASP A 107 -13.17 0.97 4.19
CA ASP A 107 -14.48 1.56 4.38
C ASP A 107 -14.63 2.81 3.52
N LYS A 108 -15.71 2.79 2.71
CA LYS A 108 -16.22 3.82 1.79
C LYS A 108 -15.60 3.78 0.38
N GLN A 109 -16.45 3.43 -0.58
CA GLN A 109 -16.24 3.72 -2.01
C GLN A 109 -15.88 5.21 -2.17
N ASP A 110 -14.95 5.49 -3.10
CA ASP A 110 -14.56 6.84 -3.54
C ASP A 110 -13.62 7.64 -2.63
N GLN A 111 -13.02 7.02 -1.61
CA GLN A 111 -12.06 7.73 -0.76
C GLN A 111 -10.65 7.81 -1.38
N THR A 112 -10.14 9.04 -1.44
CA THR A 112 -8.78 9.39 -1.91
C THR A 112 -7.78 9.53 -0.75
N ASN A 113 -8.16 9.11 0.46
CA ASN A 113 -7.36 9.20 1.69
C ASN A 113 -6.33 8.09 1.84
N THR A 114 -6.40 7.05 0.99
CA THR A 114 -5.52 5.89 1.00
C THR A 114 -5.06 5.62 -0.42
N LEU A 115 -3.74 5.56 -0.63
CA LEU A 115 -3.14 5.30 -1.94
C LEU A 115 -2.34 4.01 -1.91
N THR A 116 -2.44 3.23 -2.99
CA THR A 116 -1.71 1.98 -3.16
C THR A 116 -1.20 1.85 -4.61
N HIS A 117 -0.26 0.94 -4.82
CA HIS A 117 0.09 0.45 -6.15
C HIS A 117 -1.10 -0.22 -6.87
N ASN A 118 -1.19 -0.10 -8.19
CA ASN A 118 -2.19 -0.79 -9.01
C ASN A 118 -1.61 -1.93 -9.88
N SER A 119 -0.32 -2.18 -9.75
CA SER A 119 0.43 -3.20 -10.47
C SER A 119 1.74 -3.48 -9.74
N ALA A 120 2.27 -4.69 -9.92
CA ALA A 120 3.56 -5.11 -9.35
C ALA A 120 4.77 -4.63 -10.17
N VAL A 121 4.57 -3.73 -11.14
CA VAL A 121 5.65 -3.09 -11.88
C VAL A 121 6.57 -2.38 -10.88
N GLU A 122 7.87 -2.58 -11.05
CA GLU A 122 8.88 -2.01 -10.18
C GLU A 122 8.90 -0.47 -10.29
N LYS A 123 9.02 0.19 -9.14
CA LYS A 123 8.97 1.64 -9.00
C LYS A 123 10.28 2.10 -8.36
N GLN A 124 10.96 3.02 -9.02
CA GLN A 124 12.18 3.63 -8.48
C GLN A 124 11.81 4.66 -7.40
N LEU A 125 12.62 4.72 -6.34
CA LEU A 125 12.47 5.70 -5.27
C LEU A 125 13.31 6.96 -5.58
N PRO A 126 12.89 8.16 -5.12
CA PRO A 126 11.74 8.41 -4.24
C PRO A 126 10.37 8.33 -4.95
N LEU A 127 9.34 7.94 -4.20
CA LEU A 127 7.94 8.11 -4.61
C LEU A 127 7.36 9.35 -3.94
N ASP A 128 6.95 10.32 -4.74
CA ASP A 128 6.37 11.57 -4.28
C ASP A 128 4.84 11.54 -4.41
N PHE A 129 4.17 11.90 -3.32
CA PHE A 129 2.71 11.98 -3.23
C PHE A 129 2.31 13.36 -2.73
N GLU A 130 1.34 13.99 -3.39
CA GLU A 130 0.70 15.20 -2.86
C GLU A 130 -0.47 14.80 -1.98
N TRP A 131 -0.54 15.36 -0.77
CA TRP A 131 -1.63 15.17 0.18
C TRP A 131 -2.16 16.52 0.65
N SER A 132 -3.46 16.62 0.88
CA SER A 132 -4.13 17.77 1.46
C SER A 132 -5.06 17.32 2.60
N PRO A 133 -5.14 18.05 3.72
CA PRO A 133 -6.12 17.78 4.75
C PRO A 133 -7.53 18.16 4.27
N GLU A 134 -8.56 17.63 4.94
CA GLU A 134 -9.96 18.05 4.73
C GLU A 134 -10.28 19.40 5.40
N THR A 135 -9.51 19.77 6.42
CA THR A 135 -9.67 21.00 7.20
C THR A 135 -8.31 21.64 7.45
N ASP A 136 -8.30 22.96 7.63
CA ASP A 136 -7.09 23.69 7.99
C ASP A 136 -6.65 23.32 9.41
N ASN A 137 -5.34 23.19 9.64
CA ASN A 137 -4.71 22.79 10.91
C ASN A 137 -5.03 21.35 11.37
N ALA A 138 -5.21 20.42 10.42
CA ALA A 138 -5.36 19.01 10.73
C ALA A 138 -4.02 18.39 11.10
N ASN A 139 -4.02 17.57 12.15
CA ASN A 139 -2.86 16.82 12.61
C ASN A 139 -3.09 15.32 12.43
N GLY A 140 -2.03 14.58 12.14
CA GLY A 140 -2.11 13.14 12.03
C GLY A 140 -0.75 12.48 11.94
N THR A 141 -0.75 11.21 11.59
CA THR A 141 0.47 10.43 11.35
C THR A 141 0.40 9.79 9.97
N VAL A 142 1.42 10.01 9.15
CA VAL A 142 1.60 9.31 7.87
C VAL A 142 2.03 7.88 8.17
N GLN A 143 1.27 6.91 7.65
CA GLN A 143 1.58 5.48 7.76
C GLN A 143 1.94 4.93 6.37
N VAL A 144 3.03 4.18 6.30
CA VAL A 144 3.51 3.60 5.04
C VAL A 144 3.97 2.16 5.22
N VAL A 145 3.57 1.31 4.29
CA VAL A 145 4.23 0.03 3.99
C VAL A 145 4.79 0.08 2.58
N VAL A 146 5.99 -0.47 2.40
CA VAL A 146 6.59 -0.73 1.09
C VAL A 146 6.87 -2.22 0.90
N VAL A 147 6.70 -2.70 -0.32
CA VAL A 147 6.89 -4.11 -0.69
C VAL A 147 7.97 -4.16 -1.77
N VAL A 148 9.13 -4.72 -1.45
CA VAL A 148 10.23 -4.96 -2.41
C VAL A 148 9.97 -6.27 -3.17
N SER A 149 9.55 -7.31 -2.45
CA SER A 149 9.18 -8.61 -3.01
C SER A 149 8.09 -9.28 -2.17
N PHE A 150 7.60 -10.44 -2.58
CA PHE A 150 6.57 -11.18 -1.84
C PHE A 150 7.00 -11.47 -0.39
N ALA A 151 8.27 -11.79 -0.17
CA ALA A 151 8.83 -12.12 1.14
C ALA A 151 9.59 -10.94 1.81
N GLU A 152 9.66 -9.79 1.16
CA GLU A 152 10.43 -8.64 1.65
C GLU A 152 9.55 -7.37 1.60
N TRP A 153 9.10 -6.94 2.78
CA TRP A 153 8.31 -5.74 2.96
C TRP A 153 8.64 -5.07 4.29
N TYR A 154 8.44 -3.76 4.33
CA TYR A 154 8.81 -2.91 5.45
C TYR A 154 7.63 -2.03 5.84
N LYS A 155 7.30 -1.99 7.12
CA LYS A 155 6.49 -0.92 7.71
C LYS A 155 7.43 0.20 8.12
N LEU A 156 7.23 1.41 7.60
CA LEU A 156 8.04 2.57 7.94
C LEU A 156 7.57 3.16 9.27
N ASP A 157 8.49 3.82 9.97
CA ASP A 157 8.15 4.58 11.17
C ASP A 157 7.23 5.74 10.81
N GLY A 158 6.07 5.77 11.46
CA GLY A 158 5.07 6.81 11.20
C GLY A 158 5.63 8.20 11.48
N GLN A 159 5.32 9.16 10.61
CA GLN A 159 5.78 10.55 10.76
C GLN A 159 4.59 11.46 11.03
N SER A 160 4.70 12.31 12.06
CA SER A 160 3.67 13.30 12.38
C SER A 160 3.55 14.33 11.26
N ILE A 161 2.32 14.62 10.84
CA ILE A 161 2.00 15.61 9.81
C ILE A 161 1.01 16.64 10.38
N SER A 162 1.22 17.90 10.02
CA SER A 162 0.37 19.03 10.41
C SER A 162 0.24 20.00 9.22
N SER A 163 -0.99 20.35 8.83
CA SER A 163 -1.22 21.38 7.80
C SER A 163 -0.94 22.78 8.32
#